data_AF-A0A7W1YLA8-F1
#
_entry.id   AF-A0A7W1YLA8-F1
#
_cell.length_a   1.000
_cell.length_b   1.000
_cell.length_c   1.000
_cell.angle_alpha   90.00
_cell.angle_beta   90.00
_cell.angle_gamma   90.00
#
_symmetry.space_group_name_H-M   'P 1'
#
loop_
_entity.id
_entity.type
_entity.pdbx_description
1 polymer ?
#
loop_
_entity_poly.entity_id
_entity_poly.type
_entity_poly.pdbx_seq_one_letter_code
_entity_poly.pdbx_strand_id
1 'polypeptide(L)'
;MAENKSSSLPQFESIQELTDFFDTHDMGEYVEHMAEAAFDVDIKRRHYLVAIDADLMKKVVAIAKTQHVSAEALITHWLQEQAREAA
;
A
#
# COMPACT_ATOMS: atom_id res chain seq x y z
N MET A 1 -9.04 -28.51 -1.32
CA MET A 1 -7.72 -27.91 -1.06
C MET A 1 -6.76 -28.61 -2.00
N ALA A 2 -6.21 -27.90 -2.98
CA ALA A 2 -5.34 -28.51 -3.99
C ALA A 2 -3.95 -28.71 -3.38
N GLU A 3 -3.39 -29.91 -3.53
CA GLU A 3 -2.02 -30.24 -3.15
C GLU A 3 -1.04 -29.31 -3.89
N ASN A 4 -0.25 -28.55 -3.14
CA ASN A 4 0.81 -27.72 -3.71
C ASN A 4 2.04 -28.61 -3.93
N LYS A 5 2.53 -28.69 -5.16
CA LYS A 5 3.76 -29.43 -5.49
C LYS A 5 4.94 -28.62 -4.96
N SER A 6 5.53 -29.05 -3.86
CA SER A 6 6.71 -28.43 -3.26
C SER A 6 7.93 -28.63 -4.17
N SER A 7 8.33 -27.59 -4.91
CA SER A 7 9.56 -27.56 -5.72
C SER A 7 10.68 -26.80 -4.99
N SER A 8 11.85 -27.43 -4.84
CA SER A 8 13.04 -26.80 -4.25
C SER A 8 13.41 -25.50 -4.97
N LEU A 9 13.90 -24.50 -4.22
CA LEU A 9 14.38 -23.24 -4.79
C LEU A 9 15.50 -23.48 -5.83
N PRO A 10 15.37 -22.97 -7.06
CA PRO A 10 16.38 -23.14 -8.11
C PRO A 10 17.65 -22.32 -7.85
N GLN A 11 18.76 -22.80 -8.39
CA GLN A 11 20.02 -22.05 -8.48
C GLN A 11 20.14 -21.45 -9.87
N PHE A 12 20.56 -20.19 -9.95
CA PHE A 12 20.69 -19.45 -11.21
C PHE A 12 22.16 -19.22 -11.54
N GLU A 13 22.52 -19.38 -12.81
CA GLU A 13 23.89 -19.16 -13.29
C GLU A 13 24.09 -17.71 -13.79
N SER A 14 23.00 -16.94 -13.93
CA SER A 14 23.06 -15.52 -14.32
C SER A 14 21.94 -14.68 -13.70
N ILE A 15 22.15 -13.36 -13.64
CA ILE A 15 21.14 -12.39 -13.19
C ILE A 15 19.93 -12.33 -14.14
N GLN A 16 20.17 -12.53 -15.45
CA GLN A 16 19.08 -12.55 -16.43
C GLN A 16 18.13 -13.72 -16.17
N GLU A 17 18.69 -14.91 -15.95
CA GLU A 17 17.93 -16.12 -15.64
C GLU A 17 17.12 -15.98 -14.34
N LEU A 18 17.71 -15.35 -13.30
CA LEU A 18 16.99 -15.03 -12.08
C LEU A 18 15.82 -14.10 -12.36
N THR A 19 16.03 -13.05 -13.15
CA THR A 19 14.97 -12.07 -13.48
C THR A 19 13.85 -12.73 -14.25
N ASP A 20 14.18 -13.50 -15.28
CA ASP A 20 13.20 -14.23 -16.11
C ASP A 20 12.38 -15.22 -15.26
N PHE A 21 13.00 -15.84 -14.25
CA PHE A 21 12.30 -16.71 -13.31
C PHE A 21 11.30 -15.95 -12.45
N PHE A 22 11.69 -14.79 -11.89
CA PHE A 22 10.79 -13.94 -11.09
C PHE A 22 9.62 -13.39 -11.90
N ASP A 23 9.81 -13.12 -13.20
CA ASP A 23 8.73 -12.63 -14.08
C ASP A 23 7.73 -13.73 -14.46
N THR A 24 8.16 -15.00 -14.43
CA THR A 24 7.37 -16.13 -14.94
C THR A 24 6.80 -17.04 -13.85
N HIS A 25 7.30 -16.95 -12.61
CA HIS A 25 6.91 -17.83 -11.50
C HIS A 25 6.38 -17.04 -10.30
N ASP A 26 5.37 -17.60 -9.64
CA ASP A 26 4.85 -17.08 -8.37
C ASP A 26 5.73 -17.56 -7.21
N MET A 27 6.36 -16.61 -6.50
CA MET A 27 7.18 -16.91 -5.32
C MET A 27 6.37 -17.49 -4.17
N GLY A 28 5.04 -17.30 -4.16
CA GLY A 28 4.11 -17.91 -3.23
C GLY A 28 4.13 -19.44 -3.27
N GLU A 29 4.49 -20.04 -4.41
CA GLU A 29 4.61 -21.50 -4.56
C GLU A 29 5.84 -22.07 -3.84
N TYR A 30 6.81 -21.23 -3.49
CA TYR A 30 8.10 -21.64 -2.91
C TYR A 30 8.22 -21.30 -1.41
N VAL A 31 7.16 -20.80 -0.77
CA VAL A 31 7.17 -20.33 0.63
C VAL A 31 7.67 -21.40 1.59
N GLU A 32 7.33 -22.68 1.37
CA GLU A 32 7.79 -23.80 2.22
C GLU A 32 9.30 -24.06 2.13
N HIS A 33 9.97 -23.55 1.09
CA HIS A 33 11.40 -23.71 0.84
C HIS A 33 12.20 -22.45 1.16
N MET A 34 11.55 -21.33 1.49
CA MET A 34 12.21 -20.09 1.85
C MET A 34 12.66 -20.13 3.31
N ALA A 35 13.82 -19.53 3.60
CA ALA A 35 14.27 -19.34 4.97
C ALA A 35 13.36 -18.33 5.69
N GLU A 36 12.99 -18.64 6.93
CA GLU A 36 12.21 -17.72 7.77
C GLU A 36 13.04 -16.46 8.06
N ALA A 37 12.47 -15.30 7.75
CA ALA A 37 13.09 -14.01 8.02
C ALA A 37 12.33 -13.29 9.14
N ALA A 38 12.98 -13.11 10.29
CA ALA A 38 12.44 -12.31 11.38
C ALA A 38 12.89 -10.85 11.22
N PHE A 39 11.93 -9.94 11.04
CA PHE A 39 12.18 -8.49 10.98
C PHE A 39 11.04 -7.74 11.66
N ASP A 40 11.37 -6.66 12.36
CA ASP A 40 10.40 -5.76 12.97
C ASP A 40 10.01 -4.66 12.00
N VAL A 41 8.71 -4.55 11.71
CA VAL A 41 8.16 -3.45 10.91
C VAL A 41 7.40 -2.50 11.83
N ASP A 42 7.95 -1.31 12.05
CA ASP A 42 7.30 -0.24 12.80
C ASP A 42 6.74 0.82 11.84
N ILE A 43 5.52 0.59 11.36
CA ILE A 43 4.82 1.55 10.49
C ILE A 43 4.26 2.69 11.34
N LYS A 44 5.06 3.73 11.57
CA LYS A 44 4.64 4.94 12.31
C LYS A 44 3.81 5.90 11.46
N ARG A 45 2.57 5.54 11.10
CA ARG A 45 1.63 6.52 10.55
C ARG A 45 1.02 7.32 11.69
N ARG A 46 1.33 8.63 11.77
CA ARG A 46 0.70 9.52 12.76
C ARG A 46 -0.64 9.99 12.22
N HIS A 47 -1.70 9.69 12.96
CA HIS A 47 -3.04 10.19 12.67
C HIS A 47 -3.36 11.33 13.63
N TYR A 48 -3.79 12.46 13.08
CA TYR A 48 -4.33 13.58 13.86
C TYR A 48 -5.84 13.60 13.66
N LEU A 49 -6.60 13.55 14.74
CA LEU A 49 -8.05 13.64 14.73
C LEU A 49 -8.46 15.10 14.97
N VAL A 50 -9.30 15.63 14.09
CA VAL A 50 -9.80 17.00 14.17
C VAL A 50 -11.31 16.97 14.10
N ALA A 51 -11.96 17.71 15.01
CA ALA A 51 -13.40 17.89 14.94
C ALA A 51 -13.74 18.88 13.81
N ILE A 52 -14.69 18.50 12.95
CA ILE A 52 -15.20 19.34 11.86
C ILE A 52 -16.71 19.51 12.10
N ASP A 53 -17.21 20.72 11.85
CA ASP A 53 -18.64 20.99 11.88
C ASP A 53 -19.42 20.01 10.99
N ALA A 54 -20.57 19.55 11.48
CA ALA A 54 -21.34 18.48 10.83
C ALA A 54 -21.91 18.92 9.47
N ASP A 55 -22.37 20.16 9.35
CA ASP A 55 -22.95 20.66 8.11
C ASP A 55 -21.87 20.98 7.08
N LEU A 56 -20.70 21.42 7.54
CA LEU A 56 -19.52 21.52 6.69
C LEU A 56 -19.11 20.14 6.16
N MET A 57 -19.00 19.13 7.03
CA MET A 57 -18.58 17.79 6.63
C MET A 57 -19.53 17.18 5.58
N LYS A 58 -20.84 17.39 5.69
CA LYS A 58 -21.82 16.96 4.68
C LYS A 58 -21.50 17.54 3.29
N LYS A 59 -21.13 18.82 3.22
CA LYS A 59 -20.75 19.48 1.96
C LYS A 59 -19.45 18.89 1.42
N VAL A 60 -18.46 18.67 2.28
CA VAL A 60 -17.18 18.06 1.87
C VAL A 60 -17.40 16.67 1.27
N VAL A 61 -18.22 15.82 1.91
CA VAL A 61 -18.54 14.48 1.41
C VAL A 61 -19.23 14.55 0.04
N ALA A 62 -20.16 15.49 -0.16
CA ALA A 62 -20.82 15.67 -1.44
C ALA A 62 -19.82 16.04 -2.55
N ILE A 63 -18.90 16.96 -2.27
CA ILE A 63 -17.86 17.40 -3.20
C ILE A 63 -16.89 16.25 -3.51
N ALA A 64 -16.41 15.54 -2.49
CA ALA A 64 -15.50 14.40 -2.65
C ALA A 64 -16.12 13.31 -3.53
N LYS A 65 -17.42 13.03 -3.34
CA LYS A 65 -18.17 12.09 -4.18
C LYS A 65 -18.23 12.52 -5.64
N THR A 66 -18.48 13.81 -5.93
CA THR A 66 -18.48 14.32 -7.30
C THR A 66 -17.10 14.30 -7.96
N GLN A 67 -16.04 14.38 -7.16
CA GLN A 67 -14.65 14.34 -7.63
C GLN A 67 -14.05 12.92 -7.63
N HIS A 68 -14.82 11.89 -7.26
CA HIS A 68 -14.35 10.50 -7.14
C HIS A 68 -13.13 10.31 -6.22
N VAL A 69 -13.04 11.12 -5.16
CA VAL A 69 -12.00 11.03 -4.13
C VAL A 69 -12.61 10.81 -2.74
N SER A 70 -11.78 10.42 -1.76
CA SER A 70 -12.22 10.36 -0.37
C SER A 70 -12.31 11.75 0.26
N ALA A 71 -13.20 11.93 1.24
CA ALA A 71 -13.28 13.20 1.96
C ALA A 71 -11.99 13.52 2.71
N GLU A 72 -11.29 12.50 3.23
CA GLU A 72 -9.96 12.64 3.86
C GLU A 72 -8.93 13.19 2.87
N ALA A 73 -8.86 12.64 1.66
CA ALA A 73 -7.93 13.09 0.64
C ALA A 73 -8.22 14.54 0.22
N LEU A 74 -9.51 14.88 0.04
CA LEU A 74 -9.94 16.23 -0.31
C LEU A 74 -9.59 17.25 0.78
N ILE A 75 -9.87 16.93 2.05
CA ILE A 75 -9.51 17.80 3.20
C ILE A 75 -8.00 18.00 3.26
N THR A 76 -7.24 16.91 3.10
CA THR A 76 -5.78 16.97 3.12
C THR A 76 -5.25 17.90 2.03
N HIS A 77 -5.76 17.78 0.81
CA HIS A 77 -5.37 18.64 -0.31
C HIS A 77 -5.65 20.11 -0.04
N TRP A 78 -6.85 20.46 0.40
CA TRP A 78 -7.19 21.85 0.71
C TRP A 78 -6.33 22.43 1.84
N LEU A 79 -6.08 21.65 2.89
CA LEU A 79 -5.21 22.09 3.98
C LEU A 79 -3.77 22.32 3.51
N GLN A 80 -3.26 21.52 2.57
CA GLN A 80 -1.94 21.71 1.97
C GLN A 80 -1.85 23.00 1.16
N GLU A 81 -2.88 23.32 0.36
CA GLU A 81 -2.93 24.57 -0.39
C GLU A 81 -2.95 25.78 0.55
N GLN A 82 -3.83 25.78 1.56
CA GLN A 82 -3.93 26.86 2.53
C GLN A 82 -2.65 27.03 3.36
N ALA A 83 -2.01 25.93 3.77
CA ALA A 83 -0.75 25.98 4.51
C ALA A 83 0.40 26.54 3.66
N ARG A 84 0.38 26.34 2.34
CA ARG A 84 1.38 26.91 1.43
C ARG A 84 1.19 28.42 1.24
N GLU A 85 -0.05 28.90 1.18
CA GLU A 85 -0.35 30.33 1.05
C GLU A 85 -0.07 31.12 2.34
N ALA A 86 -0.17 30.47 3.50
CA ALA A 86 0.09 31.07 4.80
C ALA A 86 1.58 31.13 5.20
N ALA A 87 2.48 30.53 4.40
CA ALA A 87 3.92 30.45 4.65
C ALA A 87 4.70 31.48 3.82
#